data_AF-A0A291GIF5-F1
#
_entry.id   AF-A0A291GIF5-F1
#
_cell.length_a   1.000
_cell.length_b   1.000
_cell.length_c   1.000
_cell.angle_alpha   90.00
_cell.angle_beta   90.00
_cell.angle_gamma   90.00
#
_symmetry.space_group_name_H-M   'P 1'
#
loop_
_entity.id
_entity.type
_entity.pdbx_description
1 polymer ?
#
loop_
_entity_poly.entity_id
_entity_poly.type
_entity_poly.pdbx_seq_one_letter_code
_entity_poly.pdbx_strand_id
1 'polypeptide(L)'
;MGSSRGAASRLATILGQVGNVGIGEVLRSLDLGGLAGRPIEEVFAGLADFICPDGGSIDEGIARDAFIETIADLADAGITEIDGLTADQMQTVFELYIAHTIEARICNDIGTRVVNMPSDVRTVERIEAQLGSALVECRIVR
;
A
#
# COMPACT_ATOMS: atom_id res chain seq x y z
N MET A 1 3.75 11.90 8.04
CA MET A 1 3.61 10.43 7.88
C MET A 1 3.11 9.75 9.16
N GLY A 2 2.24 10.39 9.95
CA GLY A 2 1.77 9.78 11.22
C GLY A 2 0.91 8.55 10.95
N SER A 3 -0.02 8.67 10.01
CA SER A 3 -0.95 7.61 9.64
C SER A 3 -0.27 6.44 8.94
N SER A 4 0.70 6.68 8.06
CA SER A 4 1.49 5.62 7.42
C SER A 4 2.33 4.83 8.42
N ARG A 5 2.90 5.48 9.45
CA ARG A 5 3.58 4.78 10.55
C ARG A 5 2.61 3.97 11.41
N GLY A 6 1.40 4.49 11.64
CA GLY A 6 0.34 3.76 12.32
C GLY A 6 -0.08 2.51 11.56
N ALA A 7 -0.27 2.62 10.24
CA ALA A 7 -0.59 1.51 9.37
C ALA A 7 0.54 0.47 9.30
N ALA A 8 1.80 0.91 9.20
CA ALA A 8 2.97 0.02 9.31
C ALA A 8 2.94 -0.79 10.62
N SER A 9 2.68 -0.12 11.76
CA SER A 9 2.60 -0.80 13.06
C SER A 9 1.48 -1.85 13.11
N ARG A 10 0.32 -1.55 12.51
CA ARG A 10 -0.82 -2.48 12.46
C ARG A 10 -0.54 -3.65 11.53
N LEU A 11 0.03 -3.39 10.36
CA LEU A 11 0.46 -4.43 9.42
C LEU A 11 1.48 -5.38 10.06
N ALA A 12 2.54 -4.84 10.67
CA ALA A 12 3.55 -5.64 11.38
C ALA A 12 2.93 -6.47 12.51
N THR A 13 1.97 -5.91 13.24
CA THR A 13 1.24 -6.63 14.30
C THR A 13 0.45 -7.79 13.73
N ILE A 14 -0.31 -7.57 12.65
CA ILE A 14 -1.11 -8.61 11.99
C ILE A 14 -0.21 -9.70 11.43
N LEU A 15 0.85 -9.35 10.68
CA LEU A 15 1.81 -10.33 10.15
C LEU A 15 2.47 -11.15 11.26
N GLY A 16 2.85 -10.49 12.37
CA GLY A 16 3.36 -11.17 13.55
C GLY A 16 2.35 -12.12 14.18
N GLN A 17 1.08 -11.74 14.25
CA GLN A 17 0.01 -12.63 14.74
C GLN A 17 -0.22 -13.81 13.79
N VAL A 18 -0.23 -13.58 12.48
CA VAL A 18 -0.35 -14.64 11.46
C VAL A 18 0.78 -15.66 11.65
N GLY A 19 2.03 -15.22 11.83
CA GLY A 19 3.15 -16.11 12.08
C GLY A 19 3.09 -16.91 13.40
N ASN A 20 2.33 -16.44 14.39
CA ASN A 20 2.23 -17.08 15.72
C ASN A 20 1.00 -17.98 15.87
N VAL A 21 -0.16 -17.55 15.38
CA VAL A 21 -1.46 -18.23 15.59
C VAL A 21 -2.17 -18.62 14.29
N GLY A 22 -1.64 -18.22 13.13
CA GLY A 22 -2.25 -18.46 11.80
C GLY A 22 -3.30 -17.41 11.43
N ILE A 23 -3.56 -17.23 10.13
CA ILE A 23 -4.49 -16.21 9.65
C ILE A 23 -5.94 -16.51 10.04
N GLY A 24 -6.35 -17.78 10.11
CA GLY A 24 -7.71 -18.14 10.48
C GLY A 24 -8.11 -17.60 11.87
N GLU A 25 -7.19 -17.66 12.84
CA GLU A 25 -7.42 -17.14 14.18
C GLU A 25 -7.43 -15.60 14.20
N VAL A 26 -6.53 -14.97 13.45
CA VAL A 26 -6.49 -13.50 13.31
C VAL A 26 -7.79 -12.98 12.69
N LEU A 27 -8.23 -13.57 11.57
CA LEU A 27 -9.49 -13.20 10.92
C LEU A 27 -10.69 -13.39 11.83
N ARG A 28 -10.74 -14.50 12.58
CA ARG A 28 -11.80 -14.74 13.55
C ARG A 28 -11.82 -13.68 14.67
N SER A 29 -10.66 -13.22 15.12
CA SER A 29 -10.55 -12.18 16.15
C SER A 29 -11.01 -10.79 15.67
N LEU A 30 -10.99 -10.58 14.35
CA LEU A 30 -11.40 -9.33 13.68
C LEU A 30 -12.82 -9.40 13.10
N ASP A 31 -13.58 -10.46 13.38
CA ASP A 31 -14.90 -10.73 12.78
C ASP A 31 -14.87 -10.87 11.24
N LEU A 32 -13.73 -11.28 10.70
CA LEU A 32 -13.46 -11.51 9.28
C LEU A 32 -13.35 -13.00 8.92
N GLY A 33 -13.86 -13.89 9.78
CA GLY A 33 -13.71 -15.34 9.61
C GLY A 33 -14.22 -15.89 8.27
N GLY A 34 -15.14 -15.19 7.60
CA GLY A 34 -15.61 -15.54 6.25
C GLY A 34 -14.57 -15.41 5.15
N LEU A 35 -13.44 -14.74 5.41
CA LEU A 35 -12.31 -14.60 4.49
C LEU A 35 -11.27 -15.74 4.64
N ALA A 36 -11.46 -16.65 5.59
CA ALA A 36 -10.53 -17.77 5.76
C ALA A 36 -10.50 -18.66 4.50
N GLY A 37 -9.30 -18.99 4.03
CA GLY A 37 -9.08 -19.77 2.80
C GLY A 37 -9.43 -19.03 1.51
N ARG A 38 -9.60 -17.70 1.56
CA ARG A 38 -9.70 -16.85 0.37
C ARG A 38 -8.30 -16.45 -0.12
N PRO A 39 -8.17 -16.09 -1.40
CA PRO A 39 -6.93 -15.54 -1.93
C PRO A 39 -6.41 -14.37 -1.08
N ILE A 40 -5.09 -14.23 -1.01
CA ILE A 40 -4.41 -13.21 -0.21
C ILE A 40 -4.90 -11.80 -0.55
N GLU A 41 -5.24 -11.53 -1.81
CA GLU A 41 -5.77 -10.24 -2.27
C GLU A 41 -7.11 -9.92 -1.60
N GLU A 42 -8.03 -10.90 -1.53
CA GLU A 42 -9.33 -10.74 -0.86
C GLU A 42 -9.15 -10.57 0.65
N VAL A 43 -8.22 -11.34 1.25
CA VAL A 43 -7.90 -11.25 2.68
C VAL A 43 -7.32 -9.89 3.03
N PHE A 44 -6.30 -9.44 2.30
CA PHE A 44 -5.67 -8.13 2.53
C PHE A 44 -6.65 -7.00 2.25
N ALA A 45 -7.47 -7.08 1.19
CA ALA A 45 -8.52 -6.10 0.94
C ALA A 45 -9.50 -6.00 2.12
N GLY A 46 -9.90 -7.12 2.72
CA GLY A 46 -10.73 -7.13 3.93
C GLY A 46 -10.04 -6.56 5.17
N LEU A 47 -8.70 -6.66 5.25
CA LEU A 47 -7.90 -6.06 6.32
C LEU A 47 -7.60 -4.57 6.10
N ALA A 48 -7.85 -4.04 4.90
CA ALA A 48 -7.45 -2.69 4.52
C ALA A 48 -7.98 -1.62 5.48
N ASP A 49 -9.25 -1.72 5.90
CA ASP A 49 -9.86 -0.73 6.78
C ASP A 49 -9.33 -0.79 8.22
N PHE A 50 -8.83 -1.95 8.65
CA PHE A 50 -8.17 -2.11 9.94
C PHE A 50 -6.74 -1.55 9.90
N ILE A 51 -6.01 -1.81 8.82
CA ILE A 51 -4.61 -1.40 8.68
C ILE A 51 -4.52 0.09 8.33
N CYS A 52 -5.30 0.54 7.36
CA CYS A 52 -5.35 1.89 6.80
C CYS A 52 -6.74 2.51 7.01
N PRO A 53 -7.12 2.88 8.25
CA PRO A 53 -8.40 3.52 8.51
C PRO A 53 -8.52 4.86 7.77
N ASP A 54 -9.73 5.15 7.29
CA ASP A 54 -10.03 6.41 6.61
C ASP A 54 -10.23 7.56 7.59
N GLY A 55 -9.47 8.65 7.40
CA GLY A 55 -9.62 9.91 8.14
C GLY A 55 -9.56 11.16 7.24
N GLY A 56 -9.41 10.98 5.92
CA GLY A 56 -9.42 12.04 4.91
C GLY A 56 -8.11 12.84 4.79
N SER A 57 -7.05 12.46 5.50
CA SER A 57 -5.74 13.12 5.37
C SER A 57 -4.91 12.57 4.21
N ILE A 58 -3.98 13.40 3.71
CA ILE A 58 -3.02 12.99 2.67
C ILE A 58 -2.19 11.77 3.14
N ASP A 59 -1.75 11.77 4.40
CA ASP A 59 -0.93 10.68 4.96
C ASP A 59 -1.69 9.35 5.01
N GLU A 60 -3.02 9.38 5.18
CA GLU A 60 -3.88 8.18 5.13
C GLU A 60 -4.09 7.71 3.70
N GLY A 61 -4.30 8.64 2.76
CA GLY A 61 -4.34 8.33 1.33
C GLY A 61 -3.07 7.61 0.89
N ILE A 62 -1.89 8.17 1.25
CA ILE A 62 -0.59 7.55 1.00
C ILE A 62 -0.49 6.16 1.64
N ALA A 63 -0.97 5.99 2.86
CA ALA A 63 -0.92 4.71 3.56
C ALA A 63 -1.81 3.65 2.89
N ARG A 64 -3.00 4.03 2.41
CA ARG A 64 -3.93 3.14 1.72
C ARG A 64 -3.43 2.78 0.32
N ASP A 65 -2.91 3.75 -0.42
CA ASP A 65 -2.29 3.58 -1.74
C ASP A 65 -1.13 2.58 -1.65
N ALA A 66 -0.20 2.80 -0.72
CA ALA A 66 0.93 1.90 -0.50
C ALA A 66 0.51 0.47 -0.12
N PHE A 67 -0.59 0.33 0.61
CA PHE A 67 -1.11 -0.99 0.97
C PHE A 67 -1.71 -1.71 -0.24
N ILE A 68 -2.41 -0.99 -1.13
CA ILE A 68 -2.96 -1.54 -2.38
C ILE A 68 -1.83 -1.97 -3.32
N GLU A 69 -0.80 -1.13 -3.50
CA GLU A 69 0.37 -1.50 -4.31
C GLU A 69 1.10 -2.72 -3.76
N THR A 70 1.17 -2.86 -2.44
CA THR A 70 1.71 -4.08 -1.81
C THR A 70 0.90 -5.32 -2.19
N ILE A 71 -0.44 -5.23 -2.24
CA ILE A 71 -1.30 -6.35 -2.66
C ILE A 71 -1.06 -6.69 -4.14
N ALA A 72 -0.96 -5.66 -5.00
CA ALA A 72 -0.68 -5.84 -6.42
C ALA A 72 0.67 -6.55 -6.65
N ASP A 73 1.73 -6.17 -5.94
CA ASP A 73 3.03 -6.83 -6.04
C ASP A 73 3.00 -8.31 -5.61
N LEU A 74 2.19 -8.65 -4.60
CA LEU A 74 2.01 -10.05 -4.18
C LEU A 74 1.28 -10.87 -5.26
N ALA A 75 0.25 -10.30 -5.87
CA ALA A 75 -0.48 -10.91 -6.98
C ALA A 75 0.44 -11.13 -8.19
N ASP A 76 1.23 -10.12 -8.56
CA ASP A 76 2.23 -10.18 -9.64
C ASP A 76 3.31 -11.24 -9.37
N ALA A 77 3.67 -11.45 -8.10
CA ALA A 77 4.59 -12.50 -7.67
C ALA A 77 3.96 -13.90 -7.63
N GLY A 78 2.65 -14.04 -7.92
CA GLY A 78 1.91 -15.30 -7.86
C GLY A 78 1.70 -15.83 -6.44
N ILE A 79 1.88 -14.98 -5.43
CA ILE A 79 1.61 -15.31 -4.04
C ILE A 79 0.10 -15.19 -3.84
N THR A 80 -0.56 -16.31 -3.59
CA THR A 80 -2.03 -16.39 -3.57
C THR A 80 -2.59 -16.79 -2.22
N GLU A 81 -1.79 -17.38 -1.34
CA GLU A 81 -2.23 -17.92 -0.04
C GLU A 81 -1.43 -17.31 1.09
N ILE A 82 -2.13 -16.73 2.07
CA ILE A 82 -1.51 -16.10 3.23
C ILE A 82 -1.08 -17.12 4.29
N ASP A 83 -1.78 -18.26 4.40
CA ASP A 83 -1.47 -19.37 5.32
C ASP A 83 -0.10 -20.01 5.04
N GLY A 84 0.43 -19.83 3.83
CA GLY A 84 1.71 -20.39 3.39
C GLY A 84 2.89 -19.43 3.47
N LEU A 85 2.70 -18.19 3.93
CA LEU A 85 3.79 -17.21 3.96
C LEU A 85 4.86 -17.60 4.97
N THR A 86 6.11 -17.65 4.51
CA THR A 86 7.26 -17.80 5.39
C THR A 86 7.52 -16.50 6.16
N ALA A 87 8.32 -16.57 7.23
CA ALA A 87 8.76 -15.38 7.95
C ALA A 87 9.46 -14.36 7.04
N ASP A 88 10.30 -14.84 6.12
CA ASP A 88 10.99 -13.99 5.15
C ASP A 88 10.00 -13.33 4.18
N GLN A 89 8.98 -14.04 3.72
CA GLN A 89 7.94 -13.46 2.85
C GLN A 89 7.09 -12.43 3.59
N MET A 90 6.73 -12.68 4.85
CA MET A 90 6.02 -11.69 5.68
C MET A 90 6.88 -10.43 5.90
N GLN A 91 8.19 -10.60 6.09
CA GLN A 91 9.14 -9.49 6.16
C GLN A 91 9.17 -8.73 4.82
N THR A 92 9.20 -9.42 3.69
CA THR A 92 9.12 -8.78 2.36
C THR A 92 7.82 -7.99 2.16
N VAL A 93 6.66 -8.53 2.57
CA VAL A 93 5.38 -7.80 2.54
C VAL A 93 5.49 -6.47 3.29
N PHE A 94 6.09 -6.50 4.48
CA PHE A 94 6.28 -5.31 5.30
C PHE A 94 7.24 -4.29 4.67
N GLU A 95 8.32 -4.78 4.04
CA GLU A 95 9.30 -3.94 3.34
C GLU A 95 8.70 -3.28 2.10
N LEU A 96 7.91 -4.02 1.31
CA LEU A 96 7.19 -3.49 0.15
C LEU A 96 6.23 -2.37 0.57
N TYR A 97 5.47 -2.57 1.64
CA TYR A 97 4.59 -1.54 2.18
C TYR A 97 5.34 -0.24 2.54
N ILE A 98 6.50 -0.36 3.18
CA ILE A 98 7.34 0.80 3.52
C ILE A 98 7.86 1.48 2.25
N ALA A 99 8.33 0.70 1.28
CA ALA A 99 8.84 1.22 0.01
C ALA A 99 7.76 2.04 -0.71
N HIS A 100 6.57 1.46 -0.88
CA HIS A 100 5.42 2.11 -1.51
C HIS A 100 4.97 3.36 -0.75
N THR A 101 5.04 3.35 0.58
CA THR A 101 4.73 4.53 1.40
C THR A 101 5.70 5.68 1.12
N ILE A 102 6.99 5.39 0.95
CA ILE A 102 8.01 6.39 0.63
C ILE A 102 7.81 6.91 -0.80
N GLU A 103 7.56 6.01 -1.75
CA GLU A 103 7.29 6.36 -3.15
C GLU A 103 6.08 7.27 -3.28
N ALA A 104 4.92 6.85 -2.77
CA ALA A 104 3.70 7.63 -2.81
C ALA A 104 3.86 9.01 -2.14
N ARG A 105 4.69 9.11 -1.09
CA ARG A 105 5.01 10.40 -0.48
C ARG A 105 5.85 11.30 -1.36
N ILE A 106 6.89 10.75 -2.00
CA ILE A 106 7.73 11.50 -2.93
C ILE A 106 6.86 12.02 -4.09
N CYS A 107 6.00 11.17 -4.64
CA CYS A 107 5.07 11.52 -5.70
C CYS A 107 4.10 12.63 -5.28
N ASN A 108 3.50 12.50 -4.09
CA ASN A 108 2.61 13.52 -3.54
C ASN A 108 3.34 14.85 -3.33
N ASP A 109 4.56 14.82 -2.79
CA ASP A 109 5.36 16.03 -2.55
C ASP A 109 5.76 16.72 -3.87
N ILE A 110 6.08 15.96 -4.92
CA ILE A 110 6.32 16.49 -6.28
C ILE A 110 5.04 17.14 -6.81
N GLY A 111 3.93 16.40 -6.81
CA GLY A 111 2.66 16.87 -7.36
C GLY A 111 2.11 18.11 -6.65
N THR A 112 2.34 18.25 -5.34
CA THR A 112 1.79 19.37 -4.55
C THR A 112 2.73 20.56 -4.40
N ARG A 113 4.06 20.35 -4.41
CA ARG A 113 5.04 21.43 -4.14
C ARG A 113 5.87 21.85 -5.34
N VAL A 114 6.05 20.98 -6.34
CA VAL A 114 6.89 21.28 -7.51
C VAL A 114 6.02 21.77 -8.68
N VAL A 115 4.80 21.27 -8.79
CA VAL A 115 3.86 21.64 -9.86
C VAL A 115 2.94 22.76 -9.39
N ASN A 116 3.27 24.01 -9.77
CA ASN A 116 2.36 25.15 -9.57
C ASN A 116 1.39 25.27 -10.74
N MET A 117 0.14 25.65 -10.47
CA MET A 117 -0.88 25.82 -11.51
C MET A 117 -0.46 26.92 -12.49
N PRO A 118 -0.14 26.59 -13.76
CA PRO A 118 0.30 27.58 -14.73
C PRO A 118 -0.89 28.41 -15.20
N SER A 119 -0.66 29.69 -15.47
CA SER A 119 -1.68 30.58 -16.05
C SER A 119 -1.81 30.46 -17.57
N ASP A 120 -1.04 29.58 -18.23
CA ASP A 120 -0.99 29.41 -19.68
C ASP A 120 -0.99 27.92 -20.08
N VAL A 121 -1.84 27.57 -21.03
CA VAL A 121 -2.08 26.19 -21.48
C VAL A 121 -0.81 25.53 -22.04
N ARG A 122 0.08 26.28 -22.72
CA ARG A 122 1.33 25.71 -23.25
C ARG A 122 2.31 25.35 -22.15
N THR A 123 2.21 26.00 -20.99
CA THR A 123 3.00 25.64 -19.82
C THR A 123 2.46 24.37 -19.17
N VAL A 124 1.13 24.16 -19.20
CA VAL A 124 0.51 22.89 -18.75
C VAL A 124 0.99 21.73 -19.61
N GLU A 125 0.92 21.83 -20.93
CA GLU A 125 1.39 20.78 -21.87
C GLU A 125 2.87 20.44 -21.67
N ARG A 126 3.70 21.44 -21.34
CA ARG A 126 5.12 21.25 -21.11
C ARG A 126 5.41 20.58 -19.76
N ILE A 127 4.64 20.93 -18.72
CA ILE A 127 4.71 20.25 -17.41
C ILE A 127 4.21 18.81 -17.53
N GLU A 128 3.14 18.57 -18.28
CA GLU A 128 2.63 17.22 -18.58
C GLU A 128 3.70 16.37 -19.28
N ALA A 129 4.39 16.90 -20.29
CA ALA A 129 5.47 16.18 -20.96
C ALA A 129 6.65 15.87 -20.02
N GLN A 130 7.02 16.80 -19.13
CA GLN A 130 8.12 16.60 -18.16
C GLN A 130 7.76 15.63 -17.04
N LEU A 131 6.52 15.70 -16.52
CA LEU A 131 5.99 14.75 -15.55
C LEU A 131 5.83 13.38 -16.19
N GLY A 132 5.30 13.29 -17.41
CA GLY A 132 5.15 12.06 -18.16
C GLY A 132 6.49 11.34 -18.35
N SER A 133 7.59 12.05 -18.62
CA SER A 133 8.91 11.42 -18.66
C SER A 133 9.43 10.97 -17.29
N ALA A 134 9.18 11.76 -16.23
CA ALA A 134 9.67 11.46 -14.88
C ALA A 134 8.87 10.35 -14.17
N LEU A 135 7.56 10.29 -14.40
CA LEU A 135 6.63 9.28 -13.87
C LEU A 135 6.66 7.96 -14.66
N VAL A 136 7.35 7.92 -15.81
CA VAL A 136 7.61 6.66 -16.55
C VAL A 136 8.96 6.06 -16.16
N GLU A 137 9.93 6.87 -15.74
CA GLU A 137 11.21 6.39 -15.18
C GLU A 137 11.08 5.90 -13.73
N CYS A 138 10.24 6.54 -12.94
CA CYS A 138 9.71 5.98 -11.70
C CYS A 138 8.56 5.05 -12.11
N ARG A 139 8.50 3.80 -11.64
CA ARG A 139 7.57 2.78 -12.17
C ARG A 139 6.14 2.99 -11.63
N ILE A 140 5.57 4.19 -11.81
CA ILE A 140 4.31 4.67 -11.20
C ILE A 140 3.09 4.37 -12.08
N VAL A 141 3.25 3.88 -13.30
CA VAL A 141 2.14 3.48 -14.16
C VAL A 141 2.43 2.11 -14.75
N ARG A 142 1.97 1.05 -14.08
CA ARG A 142 1.73 -0.24 -14.72
C ARG A 142 0.23 -0.50 -14.79
#